data_AF-A0A378KHL7-F1
#
_entry.id   AF-A0A378KHL7-F1
#
_cell.length_a   1.000
_cell.length_b   1.000
_cell.length_c   1.000
_cell.angle_alpha   90.00
_cell.angle_beta   90.00
_cell.angle_gamma   90.00
#
_symmetry.space_group_name_H-M   'P 1'
#
loop_
_entity.id
_entity.type
_entity.pdbx_description
1 polymer ?
#
loop_
_entity_poly.entity_id
_entity_poly.type
_entity_poly.pdbx_seq_one_letter_code
_entity_poly.pdbx_strand_id
1 'polypeptide(L)'
;MHYPYYKENADHIVDLLGKSSLAAFVLSFVLGLCLAFYFIRRGKAQRANQFIRGSRIDTKENVIQQILEKKENSDITIDGFPLKANSEVQHLLVHGTVGTGKSQLIMKIMDALRKRGDRVIVYDKGCAFIPHYLIQIRMSF
;
A
#
# COMPACT_ATOMS: atom_id res chain seq x y z
N MET A 1 60.36 34.09 47.84
CA MET A 1 60.40 34.47 46.41
C MET A 1 58.98 34.55 45.90
N HIS A 2 58.37 35.75 45.94
CA HIS A 2 56.99 35.98 45.54
C HIS A 2 57.06 36.90 44.33
N TYR A 3 57.14 36.34 43.12
CA TYR A 3 57.21 37.12 41.88
C TYR A 3 55.79 37.27 41.31
N PRO A 4 55.12 38.41 41.53
CA PRO A 4 53.71 38.61 41.15
C PRO A 4 53.46 38.41 39.65
N TYR A 5 54.45 38.71 38.82
CA TYR A 5 54.42 38.50 37.37
C TYR A 5 54.10 37.06 36.95
N TYR A 6 54.72 36.05 37.58
CA TYR A 6 54.46 34.66 37.24
C TYR A 6 53.08 34.18 37.70
N LYS A 7 52.57 34.75 38.79
CA LYS A 7 51.23 34.42 39.32
C LYS A 7 50.14 35.01 38.43
N GLU A 8 50.26 36.29 38.07
CA GLU A 8 49.31 36.97 37.19
C GLU A 8 49.26 36.34 35.79
N ASN A 9 50.43 36.00 35.23
CA ASN A 9 50.48 35.34 33.92
C ASN A 9 49.94 33.89 33.98
N ALA A 10 50.14 33.18 35.09
CA ALA A 10 49.54 31.85 35.31
C ALA A 10 48.01 31.94 35.43
N ASP A 11 47.50 32.92 36.17
CA ASP A 11 46.05 33.17 36.32
C ASP A 11 45.42 33.51 34.95
N HIS A 12 46.10 34.32 34.12
CA HIS A 12 45.67 34.60 32.75
C HIS A 12 45.64 33.36 31.84
N ILE A 13 46.67 32.51 31.91
CA ILE A 13 46.73 31.28 31.11
C ILE A 13 45.62 30.30 31.53
N VAL A 14 45.39 30.16 32.84
CA VAL A 14 44.33 29.29 33.38
C VAL A 14 42.94 29.78 33.00
N ASP A 15 42.67 31.09 33.07
CA ASP A 15 41.40 31.69 32.64
C ASP A 15 41.16 31.51 31.12
N LEU A 16 42.20 31.75 30.30
CA LEU A 16 42.14 31.53 28.86
C LEU A 16 41.89 30.05 28.51
N LEU A 17 42.59 29.13 29.16
CA LEU A 17 42.39 27.68 28.99
C LEU A 17 40.97 27.28 29.40
N GLY A 18 40.48 27.76 30.54
CA GLY A 18 39.12 27.50 31.01
C GLY A 18 38.05 27.98 30.03
N LYS A 19 38.18 29.22 29.53
CA LYS A 19 37.28 29.79 28.51
C LYS A 19 37.31 29.00 27.20
N SER A 20 38.49 28.65 26.71
CA SER A 20 38.63 27.85 25.48
C SER A 20 38.07 26.44 25.62
N SER A 21 38.27 25.79 26.78
CA SER A 21 37.77 24.44 27.08
C SER A 21 36.25 24.43 27.16
N LEU A 22 35.66 25.42 27.85
CA LEU A 22 34.20 25.58 27.92
C LEU A 22 33.60 25.84 26.53
N ALA A 23 34.22 26.73 25.74
CA ALA A 23 33.77 27.01 24.38
C ALA A 23 33.84 25.76 23.48
N ALA A 24 34.94 25.00 23.55
CA ALA A 24 35.10 23.74 22.81
C ALA A 24 34.09 22.69 23.25
N PHE A 25 33.81 22.59 24.56
CA PHE A 25 32.81 21.67 25.10
C PHE A 25 31.40 22.01 24.60
N VAL A 26 30.99 23.28 24.68
CA VAL A 26 29.68 23.73 24.19
C VAL A 26 29.55 23.48 22.69
N LEU A 27 30.58 23.80 21.91
CA LEU A 27 30.59 23.56 20.46
C LEU A 27 30.45 22.07 20.15
N SER A 28 31.23 21.22 20.81
CA SER A 28 31.19 19.76 20.62
C SER A 28 29.83 19.18 21.04
N PHE A 29 29.26 19.65 22.15
CA PHE A 29 27.96 19.22 22.63
C PHE A 29 26.82 19.59 21.65
N VAL A 30 26.81 20.84 21.16
CA VAL A 30 25.84 21.30 20.17
C VAL A 30 25.97 20.49 18.87
N LEU A 31 27.19 20.29 18.39
CA LEU A 31 27.45 19.53 17.16
C LEU A 31 27.04 18.05 17.32
N GLY A 32 27.30 17.47 18.49
CA GLY A 32 26.84 16.13 18.86
C GLY A 32 25.31 16.01 18.85
N LEU A 33 24.59 17.00 19.43
CA LEU A 33 23.13 17.03 19.41
C LEU A 33 22.58 17.19 17.98
N CYS A 34 23.18 18.05 17.15
CA CYS A 34 22.78 18.23 15.76
C CYS A 34 22.95 16.93 14.96
N LEU A 35 24.09 16.25 15.11
CA LEU A 35 24.34 14.95 14.47
C LEU A 35 23.36 13.90 14.96
N ALA A 36 23.17 13.76 16.28
CA ALA A 36 22.22 12.83 16.85
C ALA A 36 20.81 13.04 16.29
N PHE A 37 20.33 14.29 16.25
CA PHE A 37 19.04 14.64 15.67
C PHE A 37 18.95 14.27 14.18
N TYR A 38 19.98 14.58 13.39
CA TYR A 38 20.05 14.23 11.97
C TYR A 38 20.00 12.71 11.74
N PHE A 39 20.78 11.93 12.50
CA PHE A 39 20.79 10.47 12.42
C PHE A 39 19.45 9.86 12.86
N ILE A 40 18.82 10.35 13.94
CA ILE A 40 17.52 9.87 14.41
C ILE A 40 16.44 10.13 13.36
N ARG A 41 16.38 11.34 12.79
CA ARG A 41 15.37 11.73 11.80
C ARG A 41 15.52 10.92 10.51
N ARG A 42 16.75 10.75 10.01
CA ARG A 42 17.05 9.92 8.83
C ARG A 42 16.80 8.43 9.09
N GLY A 43 17.17 7.94 10.26
CA GLY A 43 16.94 6.55 10.66
C GLY A 43 15.46 6.21 10.75
N LYS A 44 14.62 7.12 11.27
CA LYS A 44 13.16 6.95 11.26
C LYS A 44 12.59 6.87 9.83
N ALA A 45 13.08 7.69 8.90
CA ALA A 45 12.64 7.66 7.50
C ALA A 45 13.04 6.35 6.78
N GLN A 46 14.22 5.80 7.09
CA GLN A 46 14.68 4.53 6.53
C GLN A 46 14.01 3.30 7.19
N ARG A 47 13.59 3.42 8.45
CA ARG A 47 12.85 2.38 9.19
C ARG A 47 11.37 2.29 8.84
N ALA A 48 10.82 3.28 8.14
CA ALA A 48 9.48 3.13 7.59
C ALA A 48 9.52 1.89 6.67
N ASN A 49 8.76 0.84 7.03
CA ASN A 49 8.66 -0.39 6.25
C ASN A 49 8.13 -0.05 4.86
N GLN A 50 9.03 0.32 3.96
CA GLN A 50 8.69 0.52 2.57
C GLN A 50 8.43 -0.86 2.00
N PHE A 51 7.22 -1.05 1.53
CA PHE A 51 6.91 -2.23 0.76
C PHE A 51 7.81 -2.25 -0.47
N ILE A 52 8.67 -3.26 -0.55
CA ILE A 52 9.68 -3.36 -1.59
C ILE A 52 9.07 -3.95 -2.88
N ARG A 53 8.30 -5.03 -2.78
CA ARG A 53 7.71 -5.74 -3.93
C ARG A 53 6.62 -6.72 -3.48
N GLY A 54 5.78 -7.15 -4.43
CA GLY A 54 4.84 -8.26 -4.29
C GLY A 54 3.39 -7.83 -4.45
N SER A 55 2.47 -8.68 -3.97
CA SER A 55 1.05 -8.34 -3.85
C SER A 55 0.81 -7.58 -2.54
N ARG A 56 -0.13 -6.63 -2.58
CA ARG A 56 -0.62 -5.92 -1.40
C ARG A 56 -2.09 -6.25 -1.19
N ILE A 57 -2.48 -6.36 0.06
CA ILE A 57 -3.89 -6.40 0.46
C ILE A 57 -4.27 -4.97 0.82
N ASP A 58 -5.40 -4.51 0.30
CA ASP A 58 -5.91 -3.17 0.52
C ASP A 58 -7.44 -3.25 0.70
N THR A 59 -8.07 -2.14 1.09
CA THR A 59 -9.52 -2.08 1.25
C THR A 59 -10.23 -2.14 -0.11
N LYS A 60 -11.48 -2.59 -0.12
CA LYS A 60 -12.30 -2.66 -1.33
C LYS A 60 -12.33 -1.30 -2.03
N GLU A 61 -12.54 -0.24 -1.26
CA GLU A 61 -12.69 1.14 -1.74
C GLU A 61 -11.41 1.63 -2.40
N ASN A 62 -10.25 1.39 -1.77
CA ASN A 62 -8.96 1.79 -2.32
C ASN A 62 -8.63 1.05 -3.62
N VAL A 63 -8.92 -0.25 -3.70
CA VAL A 63 -8.69 -1.03 -4.93
C VAL A 63 -9.59 -0.54 -6.06
N ILE A 64 -10.87 -0.29 -5.77
CA ILE A 64 -11.81 0.27 -6.76
C ILE A 64 -11.30 1.63 -7.24
N GLN A 65 -10.90 2.52 -6.33
CA GLN A 65 -10.37 3.83 -6.68
C GLN A 65 -9.13 3.71 -7.57
N GLN A 66 -8.18 2.82 -7.24
CA GLN A 66 -6.98 2.59 -8.06
C GLN A 66 -7.31 2.07 -9.48
N ILE A 67 -8.31 1.19 -9.61
CA ILE A 67 -8.77 0.70 -10.92
C ILE A 67 -9.37 1.86 -11.74
N LEU A 68 -10.21 2.70 -11.12
CA LEU A 68 -10.86 3.83 -11.77
C LEU A 68 -9.85 4.93 -12.17
N GLU A 69 -8.92 5.28 -11.30
CA GLU A 69 -7.86 6.27 -11.56
C GLU A 69 -7.00 5.86 -12.76
N LYS A 70 -6.71 4.56 -12.89
CA LYS A 70 -5.97 4.00 -14.03
C LYS A 70 -6.81 3.78 -15.28
N LYS A 71 -8.13 4.02 -15.21
CA LYS A 71 -9.11 3.71 -16.27
C LYS A 71 -9.06 2.25 -16.72
N GLU A 72 -8.80 1.36 -15.77
CA GLU A 72 -8.72 -0.09 -15.99
C GLU A 72 -10.02 -0.80 -15.57
N ASN A 73 -11.14 -0.10 -15.46
CA ASN A 73 -12.42 -0.71 -15.08
C ASN A 73 -13.09 -1.38 -16.29
N SER A 74 -13.53 -2.63 -16.10
CA SER A 74 -14.42 -3.33 -17.01
C SER A 74 -15.87 -2.88 -16.81
N ASP A 75 -16.69 -3.10 -17.83
CA ASP A 75 -18.15 -3.04 -17.79
C ASP A 75 -18.76 -4.21 -16.99
N ILE A 76 -18.00 -5.29 -16.76
CA ILE A 76 -18.40 -6.40 -15.90
C ILE A 76 -18.11 -6.04 -14.44
N THR A 77 -19.18 -5.91 -13.65
CA THR A 77 -19.11 -5.63 -12.20
C THR A 77 -19.73 -6.75 -11.38
N ILE A 78 -19.10 -7.08 -10.25
CA ILE A 78 -19.58 -8.08 -9.28
C ILE A 78 -19.84 -7.37 -7.96
N ASP A 79 -21.10 -7.24 -7.54
CA ASP A 79 -21.48 -6.57 -6.27
C ASP A 79 -20.86 -5.17 -6.08
N GLY A 80 -20.88 -4.38 -7.16
CA GLY A 80 -20.29 -3.04 -7.22
C GLY A 80 -18.76 -3.02 -7.31
N PHE A 81 -18.09 -4.17 -7.40
CA PHE A 81 -16.66 -4.26 -7.67
C PHE A 81 -16.43 -4.45 -9.19
N PRO A 82 -15.79 -3.50 -9.89
CA PRO A 82 -15.48 -3.66 -11.31
C PRO A 82 -14.36 -4.68 -11.49
N LEU A 83 -14.50 -5.58 -12.46
CA LEU A 83 -13.36 -6.36 -12.93
C LEU A 83 -12.33 -5.44 -13.58
N LYS A 84 -11.09 -5.91 -13.66
CA LYS A 84 -10.07 -5.23 -14.45
C LYS A 84 -10.38 -5.40 -15.94
N ALA A 85 -10.28 -4.33 -16.71
CA ALA A 85 -10.50 -4.34 -18.15
C ALA A 85 -9.66 -5.44 -18.83
N ASN A 86 -10.28 -6.20 -19.73
CA ASN A 86 -9.68 -7.33 -20.45
C ASN A 86 -9.21 -8.49 -19.56
N SER A 87 -9.60 -8.55 -18.29
CA SER A 87 -9.32 -9.74 -17.45
C SER A 87 -10.23 -10.91 -17.82
N GLU A 88 -11.42 -10.64 -18.37
CA GLU A 88 -12.38 -11.64 -18.81
C GLU A 88 -11.87 -12.49 -19.97
N VAL A 89 -11.02 -11.93 -20.84
CA VAL A 89 -10.39 -12.66 -21.95
C VAL A 89 -9.12 -13.42 -21.54
N GLN A 90 -8.61 -13.18 -20.33
CA GLN A 90 -7.43 -13.87 -19.76
C GLN A 90 -7.80 -15.12 -18.94
N HIS A 91 -9.09 -15.48 -18.95
CA HIS A 91 -9.69 -16.53 -18.12
C HIS A 91 -9.75 -16.19 -16.63
N LEU A 92 -10.79 -16.70 -15.98
CA LEU A 92 -11.02 -16.53 -14.54
C LEU A 92 -11.02 -17.90 -13.87
N LEU A 93 -10.29 -18.02 -12.76
CA LEU A 93 -10.35 -19.18 -11.88
C LEU A 93 -11.20 -18.84 -10.66
N VAL A 94 -12.35 -19.49 -10.53
CA VAL A 94 -13.20 -19.40 -9.34
C VAL A 94 -12.96 -20.63 -8.46
N HIS A 95 -12.29 -20.45 -7.33
CA HIS A 95 -11.93 -21.54 -6.41
C HIS A 95 -12.51 -21.33 -5.00
N GLY A 96 -12.75 -22.43 -4.28
CA GLY A 96 -13.34 -22.42 -2.93
C GLY A 96 -14.06 -23.72 -2.59
N THR A 97 -14.34 -23.96 -1.31
CA THR A 97 -15.03 -25.18 -0.82
C THR A 97 -16.51 -25.23 -1.22
N VAL A 98 -17.19 -26.36 -1.04
CA VAL A 98 -18.62 -26.50 -1.33
C VAL A 98 -19.43 -25.51 -0.46
N GLY A 99 -20.43 -24.84 -1.04
CA GLY A 99 -21.27 -23.88 -0.33
C GLY A 99 -20.74 -22.43 -0.25
N THR A 100 -19.52 -22.14 -0.72
CA THR A 100 -18.91 -20.79 -0.67
C THR A 100 -19.45 -19.77 -1.69
N GLY A 101 -20.48 -20.13 -2.45
CA GLY A 101 -21.09 -19.20 -3.42
C GLY A 101 -20.42 -19.10 -4.78
N LYS A 102 -19.51 -20.02 -5.16
CA LYS A 102 -18.88 -20.04 -6.50
C LYS A 102 -19.90 -19.97 -7.65
N SER A 103 -20.98 -20.75 -7.60
CA SER A 103 -22.02 -20.72 -8.63
C SER A 103 -22.74 -19.38 -8.69
N GLN A 104 -22.95 -18.72 -7.54
CA GLN A 104 -23.54 -17.37 -7.47
C GLN A 104 -22.62 -16.33 -8.11
N LEU A 105 -21.30 -16.43 -7.88
CA LEU A 105 -20.32 -15.58 -8.53
C LEU A 105 -20.35 -15.75 -10.06
N ILE A 106 -20.38 -16.99 -10.54
CA ILE A 106 -20.45 -17.30 -11.98
C ILE A 106 -21.76 -16.74 -12.58
N MET A 107 -22.89 -16.86 -11.89
CA MET A 107 -24.17 -16.28 -12.37
C MET A 107 -24.10 -14.76 -12.52
N LYS A 108 -23.48 -14.03 -11.58
CA LYS A 108 -23.31 -12.57 -11.71
C LYS A 108 -22.48 -12.18 -12.94
N ILE A 109 -21.43 -12.95 -13.25
CA ILE A 109 -20.64 -12.76 -14.46
C ILE A 109 -21.49 -13.05 -15.70
N MET A 110 -22.21 -14.17 -15.72
CA MET A 110 -23.10 -14.53 -16.84
C MET A 110 -24.22 -13.51 -17.06
N ASP A 111 -24.77 -12.91 -16.00
CA ASP A 111 -25.77 -11.84 -16.09
C ASP A 111 -25.19 -10.59 -16.78
N ALA A 112 -23.95 -10.22 -16.45
CA ALA A 112 -23.25 -9.12 -17.12
C ALA A 112 -23.00 -9.43 -18.60
N LEU A 113 -22.50 -10.62 -18.91
CA LEU A 113 -22.28 -11.08 -20.29
C LEU A 113 -23.58 -11.11 -21.10
N ARG A 114 -24.67 -11.62 -20.52
CA ARG A 114 -25.99 -11.64 -21.18
C ARG A 114 -26.51 -10.24 -21.47
N LYS A 115 -26.39 -9.31 -20.51
CA LYS A 115 -26.78 -7.90 -20.70
C LYS A 115 -25.99 -7.23 -21.82
N ARG A 116 -24.72 -7.59 -21.98
CA ARG A 116 -23.85 -7.12 -23.06
C ARG A 116 -24.18 -7.74 -24.43
N GLY A 117 -24.93 -8.85 -24.45
CA GLY A 117 -25.27 -9.59 -25.67
C GLY A 117 -24.24 -10.66 -26.04
N ASP A 118 -23.36 -11.03 -25.10
CA ASP A 118 -22.32 -12.02 -25.35
C ASP A 118 -22.91 -13.43 -25.44
N ARG A 119 -22.33 -14.23 -26.33
CA ARG A 119 -22.65 -15.65 -26.45
C ARG A 119 -21.83 -16.42 -25.43
N VAL A 120 -22.50 -17.22 -24.61
CA VAL A 120 -21.89 -18.02 -23.55
C VAL A 120 -22.18 -19.49 -23.79
N ILE A 121 -21.15 -20.33 -23.74
CA ILE A 121 -21.28 -21.79 -23.74
C ILE A 121 -21.06 -22.25 -22.30
N VAL A 122 -22.04 -22.94 -21.73
CA VAL A 122 -22.01 -23.43 -20.35
C VAL A 122 -22.01 -24.95 -20.36
N TYR A 123 -20.98 -25.56 -19.77
CA TYR A 123 -20.99 -26.98 -19.44
C TYR A 123 -21.60 -27.18 -18.06
N ASP A 124 -22.87 -27.58 -18.03
CA ASP A 124 -23.66 -27.72 -16.80
C ASP A 124 -24.19 -29.14 -16.64
N LYS A 125 -23.40 -29.99 -15.96
CA LYS A 125 -23.79 -31.37 -15.67
C LYS A 125 -25.05 -31.47 -14.79
N GLY A 126 -25.28 -30.47 -13.93
CA GLY A 126 -26.38 -30.47 -12.97
C GLY A 126 -27.65 -29.78 -13.49
N CYS A 127 -27.61 -29.20 -14.69
CA CYS A 127 -28.69 -28.40 -15.26
C CYS A 127 -29.18 -27.25 -14.35
N ALA A 128 -28.34 -26.76 -13.44
CA ALA A 128 -28.67 -25.72 -12.47
C ALA A 128 -28.88 -24.34 -13.11
N PHE A 129 -28.25 -24.08 -14.25
CA PHE A 129 -28.32 -22.79 -14.94
C PHE A 129 -29.47 -22.70 -15.96
N ILE A 130 -30.05 -23.84 -16.37
CA ILE A 130 -31.15 -23.88 -17.36
C ILE A 130 -32.35 -23.01 -16.94
N PRO A 131 -32.87 -23.09 -15.71
CA PRO A 131 -34.03 -22.28 -15.30
C PRO A 131 -33.76 -20.78 -15.33
N HIS A 132 -32.51 -20.38 -15.09
CA HIS A 132 -32.11 -18.98 -14.98
C HIS A 132 -31.94 -18.33 -16.37
N TYR A 133 -31.41 -19.06 -17.36
CA TYR A 133 -30.98 -18.46 -18.62
C TYR A 133 -31.73 -18.94 -19.88
N LEU A 134 -32.30 -20.15 -19.87
CA LEU A 134 -32.93 -20.72 -21.07
C LEU A 134 -34.47 -20.65 -21.03
N ILE A 135 -35.09 -20.82 -19.85
CA ILE A 135 -36.57 -20.83 -19.77
C ILE A 135 -37.15 -19.44 -20.04
N GLN A 136 -36.48 -18.36 -19.61
CA GLN A 136 -36.89 -16.98 -19.88
C GLN A 136 -37.05 -16.66 -21.38
N ILE A 137 -36.30 -17.35 -22.26
CA ILE A 137 -36.33 -17.12 -23.72
C ILE A 137 -37.61 -17.68 -24.36
N ARG A 138 -38.27 -18.66 -23.73
CA ARG A 138 -39.47 -19.32 -24.28
C ARG A 138 -40.80 -18.63 -23.96
N MET A 139 -40.82 -17.59 -23.14
CA MET A 139 -42.06 -16.86 -22.78
C MET A 139 -42.26 -15.53 -23.55
N SER A 140 -41.43 -15.27 -24.57
CA SER A 140 -41.51 -14.05 -25.39
C SER A 140 -41.99 -14.29 -26.82
N PHE A 141 -42.70 -15.41 -27.06
CA PHE A 141 -43.35 -15.75 -28.32
C PHE A 141 -44.84 -15.96 -28.11
#